data_AF-A0A382WFI6-F1
#
_entry.id   AF-A0A382WFI6-F1
#
_cell.length_a   1.000
_cell.length_b   1.000
_cell.length_c   1.000
_cell.angle_alpha   90.00
_cell.angle_beta   90.00
_cell.angle_gamma   90.00
#
_symmetry.space_group_name_H-M   'P 1'
#
loop_
_entity.id
_entity.type
_entity.pdbx_description
1 polymer ?
#
loop_
_entity_poly.entity_id
_entity_poly.type
_entity_poly.pdbx_seq_one_letter_code
_entity_poly.pdbx_strand_id
1 'polypeptide(L)'
;MSTQSTVAFSTLRERKADAGVVVSLATAMQKNGSGLKDCSREGLRYIQETTAKFAEDTGGSAEKRLEAARLLATFDATAARKPLLGFLDEKDETLRFGALQGLIRWAPDGLTDILLPRWKDFSPRSRDEALGFMLKTNLRTKVLLAAIEDGGVAIKDLSASRLQSLRTLKDSALRTRAVKQVGPLPPPTEKVPRAKVIESYLPSLKLEGVASRGRVTYAQRCASCHRAGKEGFLLGPDLVTMKAAGPEKLLTNLVDPSREVAADFVAYEARTAKETLL
;
A
#
# COMPACT_ATOMS: atom_id res chain seq x y z
N MET A 1 -15.02 -32.53 12.16
CA MET A 1 -13.67 -32.18 11.68
C MET A 1 -12.88 -31.28 12.65
N SER A 2 -13.27 -31.14 13.93
CA SER A 2 -12.64 -30.17 14.86
C SER A 2 -11.60 -30.74 15.84
N THR A 3 -11.17 -32.00 15.69
CA THR A 3 -10.21 -32.64 16.62
C THR A 3 -8.76 -32.60 16.15
N GLN A 4 -8.48 -32.47 14.85
CA GLN A 4 -7.10 -32.47 14.33
C GLN A 4 -6.37 -31.14 14.53
N SER A 5 -7.07 -30.01 14.46
CA SER A 5 -6.50 -28.66 14.60
C SER A 5 -6.03 -28.37 16.04
N THR A 6 -6.78 -28.84 17.03
CA THR A 6 -6.49 -28.66 18.46
C THR A 6 -5.24 -29.42 18.89
N VAL A 7 -5.02 -30.63 18.36
CA VAL A 7 -3.89 -31.51 18.70
C VAL A 7 -2.58 -31.06 18.03
N ALA A 8 -2.66 -30.32 16.92
CA ALA A 8 -1.48 -29.91 16.17
C ALA A 8 -0.57 -28.97 16.98
N PHE A 9 -1.10 -27.91 17.59
CA PHE A 9 -0.27 -26.91 18.27
C PHE A 9 0.26 -27.35 19.64
N SER A 10 -0.46 -28.22 20.38
CA SER A 10 0.07 -28.85 21.59
C SER A 10 1.26 -29.75 21.24
N THR A 11 1.14 -30.56 20.19
CA THR A 11 2.22 -31.42 19.69
C THR A 11 3.42 -30.60 19.21
N LEU A 12 3.19 -29.50 18.48
CA LEU A 12 4.26 -28.60 18.02
C LEU A 12 5.02 -27.97 19.19
N ARG A 13 4.30 -27.60 20.26
CA ARG A 13 4.91 -27.06 21.47
C ARG A 13 5.77 -28.11 22.18
N GLU A 14 5.24 -29.32 22.38
CA GLU A 14 5.98 -30.43 23.01
C GLU A 14 7.26 -30.77 22.24
N ARG A 15 7.20 -30.74 20.90
CA ARG A 15 8.33 -31.02 20.01
C ARG A 15 9.28 -29.83 19.82
N LYS A 16 9.02 -28.67 20.46
CA LYS A 16 9.78 -27.43 20.27
C LYS A 16 9.98 -27.09 18.79
N ALA A 17 8.89 -27.15 18.03
CA ALA A 17 8.92 -26.86 16.60
C ALA A 17 9.48 -25.46 16.32
N ASP A 18 10.09 -25.30 15.14
CA ASP A 18 10.56 -24.01 14.67
C ASP A 18 9.43 -22.95 14.68
N ALA A 19 9.74 -21.77 15.19
CA ALA A 19 8.75 -20.70 15.36
C ALA A 19 8.18 -20.21 14.02
N GLY A 20 9.00 -20.21 12.95
CA GLY A 20 8.56 -19.89 11.60
C GLY A 20 7.56 -20.92 11.05
N VAL A 21 7.72 -22.20 11.38
CA VAL A 21 6.74 -23.26 11.05
C VAL A 21 5.41 -23.02 11.77
N VAL A 22 5.45 -22.69 13.07
CA VAL A 22 4.24 -22.39 13.86
C VAL A 22 3.49 -21.20 13.28
N VAL A 23 4.19 -20.10 12.97
CA VAL A 23 3.61 -18.90 12.35
C VAL A 23 2.98 -19.21 10.99
N SER A 24 3.68 -19.98 10.16
CA SER A 24 3.20 -20.35 8.82
C SER A 24 1.93 -21.18 8.88
N LEU A 25 1.91 -22.20 9.76
CA LEU A 25 0.75 -23.05 9.94
C LEU A 25 -0.45 -22.27 10.48
N ALA A 26 -0.24 -21.45 11.52
CA ALA A 26 -1.29 -20.64 12.11
C ALA A 26 -1.87 -19.62 11.10
N THR A 27 -1.01 -19.01 10.28
CA THR A 27 -1.44 -18.08 9.22
C THR A 27 -2.22 -18.80 8.12
N ALA A 28 -1.79 -19.99 7.71
CA ALA A 28 -2.53 -20.81 6.75
C ALA A 28 -3.92 -21.20 7.29
N MET A 29 -3.99 -21.61 8.56
CA MET A 29 -5.25 -21.94 9.23
C MET A 29 -6.18 -20.73 9.36
N GLN A 30 -5.64 -19.54 9.59
CA GLN A 30 -6.40 -18.30 9.60
C GLN A 30 -7.02 -17.98 8.23
N LYS A 31 -6.22 -18.08 7.16
CA LYS A 31 -6.68 -17.80 5.80
C LYS A 31 -7.81 -18.72 5.35
N ASN A 32 -7.81 -19.95 5.85
CA ASN A 32 -8.85 -20.94 5.57
C ASN A 32 -10.11 -20.77 6.44
N GLY A 33 -10.20 -19.70 7.24
CA GLY A 33 -11.40 -19.34 8.01
C GLY A 33 -11.36 -19.79 9.47
N SER A 34 -12.06 -20.87 9.82
CA SER A 34 -12.34 -21.25 11.22
C SER A 34 -11.19 -21.96 11.95
N GLY A 35 -10.11 -22.34 11.27
CA GLY A 35 -9.10 -23.27 11.82
C GLY A 35 -8.47 -22.83 13.14
N LEU A 36 -8.31 -21.52 13.37
CA LEU A 36 -7.81 -21.00 14.65
C LEU A 36 -8.87 -21.00 15.76
N LYS A 37 -10.16 -20.83 15.43
CA LYS A 37 -11.26 -20.83 16.41
C LYS A 37 -11.44 -22.21 17.06
N ASP A 38 -11.02 -23.26 16.35
CA ASP A 38 -11.08 -24.66 16.80
C ASP A 38 -9.86 -25.06 17.66
N CYS A 39 -8.90 -24.15 17.87
CA CYS A 39 -7.74 -24.40 18.73
C CYS A 39 -8.12 -24.31 20.22
N SER A 40 -7.44 -25.09 21.05
CA SER A 40 -7.61 -24.99 22.50
C SER A 40 -7.09 -23.63 23.00
N ARG A 41 -7.54 -23.19 24.18
CA ARG A 41 -7.01 -21.97 24.82
C ARG A 41 -5.49 -22.02 24.96
N GLU A 42 -4.94 -23.20 25.28
CA GLU A 42 -3.49 -23.40 25.38
C GLU A 42 -2.79 -23.30 24.02
N GLY A 43 -3.36 -23.89 22.97
CA GLY A 43 -2.85 -23.76 21.60
C GLY A 43 -2.87 -22.32 21.11
N LEU A 44 -3.96 -21.59 21.34
CA LEU A 44 -4.07 -20.17 21.02
C LEU A 44 -3.03 -19.33 21.74
N ARG A 45 -2.83 -19.55 23.05
CA ARG A 45 -1.80 -18.86 23.82
C ARG A 45 -0.40 -19.16 23.27
N TYR A 46 -0.11 -20.42 22.95
CA TYR A 46 1.16 -20.80 22.35
C TYR A 46 1.41 -20.11 21.01
N ILE A 47 0.39 -20.03 20.14
CA ILE A 47 0.45 -19.32 18.87
C ILE A 47 0.74 -17.83 19.12
N GLN A 48 -0.01 -17.19 20.02
CA GLN A 48 0.16 -15.77 20.35
C GLN A 48 1.57 -15.47 20.84
N GLU A 49 2.07 -16.23 21.81
CA GLU A 49 3.42 -16.08 22.38
C GLU A 49 4.51 -16.28 21.32
N THR A 50 4.39 -17.35 20.51
CA THR A 50 5.35 -17.66 19.44
C THR A 50 5.37 -16.57 18.39
N THR A 51 4.19 -16.09 18.00
CA THR A 51 4.03 -15.06 16.98
C THR A 51 4.59 -13.72 17.45
N ALA A 52 4.32 -13.33 18.71
CA ALA A 52 4.87 -12.11 19.29
C ALA A 52 6.40 -12.14 19.36
N LYS A 53 6.96 -13.26 19.82
CA LYS A 53 8.41 -13.44 19.88
C LYS A 53 9.04 -13.41 18.48
N PHE A 54 8.45 -14.11 17.51
CA PHE A 54 9.00 -14.24 16.17
C PHE A 54 8.92 -12.93 15.36
N ALA A 55 7.90 -12.10 15.59
CA ALA A 55 7.84 -10.78 14.96
C ALA A 55 9.07 -9.92 15.30
N GLU A 56 9.54 -9.98 16.54
CA GLU A 56 10.70 -9.21 17.00
C GLU A 56 12.05 -9.90 16.73
N ASP A 57 12.06 -11.12 16.18
CA ASP A 57 13.28 -11.89 15.92
C ASP A 57 14.01 -11.41 14.67
N THR A 58 15.12 -10.68 14.85
CA THR A 58 15.95 -10.16 13.75
C THR A 58 16.67 -11.25 12.96
N GLY A 59 16.73 -12.49 13.45
CA GLY A 59 17.25 -13.64 12.71
C GLY A 59 16.25 -14.24 11.71
N GLY A 60 14.95 -13.95 11.85
CA GLY A 60 13.90 -14.38 10.94
C GLY A 60 13.86 -13.56 9.65
N SER A 61 13.35 -14.15 8.56
CA SER A 61 13.17 -13.41 7.29
C SER A 61 12.15 -12.28 7.46
N ALA A 62 12.33 -11.19 6.69
CA ALA A 62 11.41 -10.05 6.67
C ALA A 62 9.95 -10.48 6.46
N GLU A 63 9.71 -11.37 5.50
CA GLU A 63 8.38 -11.88 5.16
C GLU A 63 7.75 -12.61 6.34
N LYS A 64 8.51 -13.45 7.04
CA LYS A 64 8.01 -14.24 8.16
C LYS A 64 7.78 -13.41 9.42
N ARG A 65 8.66 -12.44 9.70
CA ARG A 65 8.47 -11.46 10.78
C ARG A 65 7.21 -10.62 10.54
N LEU A 66 6.97 -10.19 9.30
CA LEU A 66 5.76 -9.47 8.92
C LEU A 66 4.50 -10.35 8.99
N GLU A 67 4.59 -11.60 8.53
CA GLU A 67 3.52 -12.58 8.64
C GLU A 67 3.14 -12.79 10.11
N ALA A 68 4.13 -12.92 10.99
CA ALA A 68 3.92 -13.03 12.42
C ALA A 68 3.23 -11.78 12.98
N ALA A 69 3.75 -10.56 12.74
CA ALA A 69 3.14 -9.34 13.27
C ALA A 69 1.68 -9.16 12.81
N ARG A 70 1.37 -9.54 11.56
CA ARG A 70 0.00 -9.49 11.02
C ARG A 70 -0.91 -10.52 11.68
N LEU A 71 -0.43 -11.75 11.87
CA LEU A 71 -1.15 -12.79 12.58
C LEU A 71 -1.42 -12.35 14.03
N LEU A 72 -0.42 -11.80 14.73
CA LEU A 72 -0.58 -11.27 16.08
C LEU A 72 -1.68 -10.21 16.14
N ALA A 73 -1.75 -9.31 15.16
CA ALA A 73 -2.76 -8.24 15.13
C ALA A 73 -4.20 -8.75 15.07
N THR A 74 -4.41 -9.99 14.62
CA THR A 74 -5.75 -10.62 14.60
C THR A 74 -6.19 -11.17 15.94
N PHE A 75 -5.23 -11.41 16.85
CA PHE A 75 -5.47 -11.88 18.20
C PHE A 75 -5.45 -10.72 19.21
N ASP A 76 -4.44 -9.88 19.09
CA ASP A 76 -4.17 -8.74 19.96
C ASP A 76 -3.49 -7.63 19.15
N ALA A 77 -4.31 -6.68 18.71
CA ALA A 77 -3.83 -5.53 17.95
C ALA A 77 -2.90 -4.63 18.78
N THR A 78 -3.05 -4.59 20.10
CA THR A 78 -2.17 -3.82 20.99
C THR A 78 -0.80 -4.45 21.05
N ALA A 79 -0.72 -5.77 21.20
CA ALA A 79 0.55 -6.49 21.17
C ALA A 79 1.26 -6.38 19.81
N ALA A 80 0.51 -6.38 18.71
CA ALA A 80 1.07 -6.21 17.37
C ALA A 80 1.55 -4.78 17.06
N ARG A 81 1.09 -3.77 17.82
CA ARG A 81 1.46 -2.37 17.61
C ARG A 81 2.98 -2.18 17.69
N LYS A 82 3.62 -2.74 18.72
CA LYS A 82 5.05 -2.57 18.97
C LYS A 82 5.93 -3.07 17.80
N PRO A 83 5.84 -4.35 17.36
CA PRO A 83 6.64 -4.83 16.25
C PRO A 83 6.33 -4.08 14.94
N LEU A 84 5.06 -3.79 14.65
CA LEU A 84 4.69 -3.04 13.44
C LEU A 84 5.26 -1.62 13.43
N LEU A 85 5.28 -0.92 14.58
CA LEU A 85 5.93 0.39 14.67
C LEU A 85 7.44 0.28 14.47
N GLY A 86 8.09 -0.73 15.07
CA GLY A 86 9.51 -0.97 14.86
C GLY A 86 9.87 -1.24 13.40
N PHE A 87 9.01 -1.97 12.68
CA PHE A 87 9.20 -2.26 11.26
C PHE A 87 9.09 -1.03 10.36
N LEU A 88 8.44 0.06 10.79
CA LEU A 88 8.43 1.31 10.01
C LEU A 88 9.83 1.94 9.90
N ASP A 89 10.72 1.63 10.86
CA ASP A 89 12.06 2.19 10.95
C ASP A 89 13.12 1.23 10.36
N GLU A 90 12.72 0.03 9.92
CA GLU A 90 13.60 -0.98 9.31
C GLU A 90 14.02 -0.57 7.89
N LYS A 91 15.24 -0.95 7.49
CA LYS A 91 15.77 -0.69 6.13
C LYS A 91 15.08 -1.52 5.05
N ASP A 92 14.54 -2.66 5.42
CA ASP A 92 13.85 -3.58 4.53
C ASP A 92 12.48 -3.02 4.12
N GLU A 93 12.28 -2.80 2.81
CA GLU A 93 11.03 -2.21 2.28
C GLU A 93 9.83 -3.16 2.45
N THR A 94 10.03 -4.48 2.47
CA THR A 94 8.96 -5.45 2.72
C THR A 94 8.42 -5.29 4.15
N LEU A 95 9.31 -5.18 5.14
CA LEU A 95 8.93 -4.88 6.52
C LEU A 95 8.24 -3.52 6.62
N ARG A 96 8.88 -2.47 6.08
CA ARG A 96 8.40 -1.09 6.19
C ARG A 96 7.02 -0.89 5.57
N PHE A 97 6.86 -1.23 4.29
CA PHE A 97 5.58 -1.10 3.60
C PHE A 97 4.54 -2.05 4.18
N GLY A 98 4.94 -3.27 4.50
CA GLY A 98 4.05 -4.26 5.08
C GLY A 98 3.48 -3.85 6.43
N ALA A 99 4.29 -3.21 7.26
CA ALA A 99 3.91 -2.68 8.56
C ALA A 99 3.01 -1.45 8.44
N LEU A 100 3.32 -0.54 7.52
CA LEU A 100 2.45 0.59 7.19
C LEU A 100 1.03 0.11 6.84
N GLN A 101 0.90 -0.89 5.97
CA GLN A 101 -0.41 -1.46 5.63
C GLN A 101 -1.12 -2.07 6.83
N GLY A 102 -0.39 -2.76 7.71
CA GLY A 102 -0.93 -3.35 8.93
C GLY A 102 -1.49 -2.28 9.88
N LEU A 103 -0.71 -1.22 10.12
CA LEU A 103 -1.10 -0.10 10.96
C LEU A 103 -2.27 0.68 10.37
N ILE A 104 -2.28 0.96 9.07
CA ILE A 104 -3.38 1.67 8.38
C ILE A 104 -4.69 0.89 8.45
N ARG A 105 -4.63 -0.44 8.29
CA ARG A 105 -5.80 -1.31 8.39
C ARG A 105 -6.45 -1.25 9.77
N TRP A 106 -5.64 -1.25 10.82
CA TRP A 106 -6.12 -1.17 12.20
C TRP A 106 -6.47 0.26 12.62
N ALA A 107 -5.77 1.24 12.07
CA ALA A 107 -5.96 2.66 12.30
C ALA A 107 -5.91 3.09 13.78
N PRO A 108 -4.86 2.73 14.56
CA PRO A 108 -4.76 3.14 15.96
C PRO A 108 -4.76 4.65 16.13
N ASP A 109 -5.22 5.09 17.30
CA ASP A 109 -5.19 6.49 17.68
C ASP A 109 -3.76 7.05 17.63
N GLY A 110 -3.65 8.26 17.09
CA GLY A 110 -2.39 8.95 16.87
C GLY A 110 -1.56 8.42 15.70
N LEU A 111 -2.07 7.50 14.87
CA LEU A 111 -1.27 6.97 13.74
C LEU A 111 -0.79 8.08 12.78
N THR A 112 -1.62 9.08 12.49
CA THR A 112 -1.21 10.20 11.63
C THR A 112 0.02 10.93 12.18
N ASP A 113 0.03 11.18 13.49
CA ASP A 113 1.13 11.86 14.20
C ASP A 113 2.40 10.99 14.26
N ILE A 114 2.27 9.67 14.11
CA ILE A 114 3.40 8.73 14.01
C ILE A 114 3.95 8.68 12.58
N LEU A 115 3.07 8.75 11.56
CA LEU A 115 3.44 8.60 10.16
C LEU A 115 4.08 9.86 9.57
N LEU A 116 3.56 11.05 9.90
CA LEU A 116 4.05 12.31 9.31
C LEU A 116 5.53 12.61 9.62
N PRO A 117 6.06 12.40 10.84
CA PRO A 117 7.48 12.57 11.11
C PRO A 117 8.39 11.66 10.27
N ARG A 118 7.87 10.51 9.82
CA ARG A 118 8.59 9.51 8.99
C ARG A 118 8.43 9.76 7.49
N TRP A 119 7.79 10.84 7.08
CA TRP A 119 7.42 11.10 5.68
C TRP A 119 8.61 10.99 4.71
N LYS A 120 9.78 11.52 5.11
CA LYS A 120 10.98 11.53 4.28
C LYS A 120 11.54 10.14 4.02
N ASP A 121 11.36 9.22 4.96
CA ASP A 121 11.87 7.84 4.88
C ASP A 121 10.92 6.92 4.10
N PHE A 122 9.69 7.35 3.85
CA PHE A 122 8.75 6.58 3.07
C PHE A 122 9.09 6.58 1.58
N SER A 123 9.00 5.38 0.98
CA SER A 123 8.97 5.21 -0.46
C SER A 123 7.75 5.93 -1.07
N PRO A 124 7.77 6.25 -2.38
CA PRO A 124 6.62 6.86 -3.06
C PRO A 124 5.32 6.07 -2.86
N ARG A 125 5.41 4.74 -2.84
CA ARG A 125 4.27 3.85 -2.58
C ARG A 125 3.75 4.00 -1.15
N SER A 126 4.65 3.98 -0.16
CA SER A 126 4.29 4.17 1.25
C SER A 126 3.66 5.54 1.49
N ARG A 127 4.17 6.60 0.84
CA ARG A 127 3.58 7.94 0.88
C ARG A 127 2.16 7.97 0.35
N ASP A 128 1.89 7.37 -0.81
CA ASP A 128 0.54 7.38 -1.39
C ASP A 128 -0.47 6.61 -0.51
N GLU A 129 -0.05 5.49 0.08
CA GLU A 129 -0.87 4.71 1.03
C GLU A 129 -1.19 5.54 2.29
N ALA A 130 -0.19 6.19 2.89
CA ALA A 130 -0.36 7.06 4.05
C ALA A 130 -1.29 8.26 3.75
N LEU A 131 -1.16 8.87 2.58
CA LEU A 131 -2.06 9.94 2.12
C LEU A 131 -3.50 9.43 2.00
N GLY A 132 -3.69 8.25 1.40
CA GLY A 132 -5.00 7.61 1.30
C GLY A 132 -5.63 7.40 2.67
N PHE A 133 -4.85 6.97 3.66
CA PHE A 133 -5.31 6.83 5.05
C PHE A 133 -5.70 8.17 5.69
N MET A 134 -4.91 9.22 5.51
CA MET A 134 -5.16 10.53 6.13
C MET A 134 -6.36 11.24 5.50
N LEU A 135 -6.59 11.07 4.20
CA LEU A 135 -7.72 11.68 3.49
C LEU A 135 -9.08 11.04 3.79
N LYS A 136 -9.13 9.89 4.47
CA LYS A 136 -10.39 9.19 4.78
C LYS A 136 -11.26 9.90 5.81
N THR A 137 -10.70 10.78 6.64
CA THR A 137 -11.46 11.46 7.70
C THR A 137 -11.08 12.93 7.79
N ASN A 138 -12.02 13.79 8.18
CA ASN A 138 -11.76 15.22 8.36
C ASN A 138 -10.68 15.48 9.41
N LEU A 139 -10.67 14.70 10.51
CA LEU A 139 -9.68 14.85 11.57
C LEU A 139 -8.26 14.62 11.05
N ARG A 140 -8.01 13.52 10.36
CA ARG A 140 -6.67 13.21 9.81
C ARG A 140 -6.31 14.14 8.65
N THR A 141 -7.29 14.52 7.83
CA THR A 141 -7.09 15.49 6.74
C THR A 141 -6.65 16.85 7.29
N LYS A 142 -7.21 17.29 8.42
CA LYS A 142 -6.81 18.54 9.07
C LYS A 142 -5.32 18.54 9.45
N VAL A 143 -4.82 17.42 9.97
CA VAL A 143 -3.41 17.24 10.36
C VAL A 143 -2.51 17.16 9.11
N LEU A 144 -2.91 16.41 8.08
CA LEU A 144 -2.20 16.37 6.80
C LEU A 144 -2.06 17.77 6.17
N LEU A 145 -3.14 18.55 6.16
CA LEU A 145 -3.10 19.91 5.60
C LEU A 145 -2.16 20.83 6.36
N ALA A 146 -2.09 20.72 7.69
CA ALA A 146 -1.10 21.46 8.48
C ALA A 146 0.34 21.05 8.07
N ALA A 147 0.61 19.75 7.91
CA ALA A 147 1.92 19.28 7.48
C ALA A 147 2.29 19.71 6.05
N ILE A 148 1.32 19.90 5.16
CA ILE A 148 1.55 20.47 3.82
C ILE A 148 1.85 21.97 3.93
N GLU A 149 1.05 22.70 4.72
CA GLU A 149 1.21 24.14 4.96
C GLU A 149 2.58 24.47 5.58
N ASP A 150 3.07 23.61 6.48
CA ASP A 150 4.37 23.75 7.14
C ASP A 150 5.54 23.19 6.30
N GLY A 151 5.26 22.65 5.11
CA GLY A 151 6.28 22.12 4.19
C GLY A 151 6.87 20.76 4.58
N GLY A 152 6.33 20.08 5.61
CA GLY A 152 6.70 18.71 5.98
C GLY A 152 6.30 17.68 4.92
N VAL A 153 5.22 17.94 4.19
CA VAL A 153 4.76 17.16 3.04
C VAL A 153 4.81 18.02 1.78
N ALA A 154 5.72 17.73 0.87
CA ALA A 154 5.86 18.50 -0.36
C ALA A 154 4.76 18.13 -1.37
N ILE A 155 4.13 19.13 -2.00
CA ILE A 155 3.07 18.92 -3.00
C ILE A 155 3.52 18.00 -4.15
N LYS A 156 4.80 18.07 -4.54
CA LYS A 156 5.38 17.21 -5.59
C LYS A 156 5.38 15.71 -5.26
N ASP A 157 5.29 15.37 -3.97
CA ASP A 157 5.23 13.98 -3.50
C ASP A 157 3.82 13.37 -3.67
N LEU A 158 2.80 14.19 -3.94
CA LEU A 158 1.43 13.74 -4.11
C LEU A 158 1.21 13.20 -5.53
N SER A 159 0.44 12.12 -5.66
CA SER A 159 -0.05 11.65 -6.94
C SER A 159 -1.18 12.55 -7.46
N ALA A 160 -1.43 12.52 -8.78
CA ALA A 160 -2.52 13.29 -9.39
C ALA A 160 -3.89 12.96 -8.76
N SER A 161 -4.09 11.69 -8.38
CA SER A 161 -5.30 11.24 -7.68
C SER A 161 -5.45 11.89 -6.29
N ARG A 162 -4.35 12.02 -5.53
CA ARG A 162 -4.37 12.66 -4.20
C ARG A 162 -4.59 14.17 -4.30
N LEU A 163 -3.97 14.82 -5.30
CA LEU A 163 -4.24 16.23 -5.61
C LEU A 163 -5.71 16.46 -5.97
N GLN A 164 -6.28 15.59 -6.80
CA GLN A 164 -7.72 15.64 -7.10
C GLN A 164 -8.57 15.46 -5.85
N SER A 165 -8.27 14.45 -5.03
CA SER A 165 -8.98 14.16 -3.78
C SER A 165 -9.01 15.37 -2.85
N LEU A 166 -7.89 16.08 -2.72
CA LEU A 166 -7.76 17.30 -1.93
C LEU A 166 -8.65 18.44 -2.46
N ARG A 167 -8.72 18.60 -3.79
CA ARG A 167 -9.55 19.62 -4.42
C ARG A 167 -11.05 19.34 -4.32
N THR A 168 -11.43 18.07 -4.16
CA THR A 168 -12.83 17.63 -4.08
C THR A 168 -13.25 17.19 -2.68
N LEU A 169 -12.52 17.59 -1.63
CA LEU A 169 -12.91 17.33 -0.24
C LEU A 169 -14.34 17.82 0.01
N LYS A 170 -15.16 17.01 0.70
CA LYS A 170 -16.57 17.34 1.00
C LYS A 170 -16.68 18.54 1.94
N ASP A 171 -15.86 18.57 2.98
CA ASP A 171 -15.76 19.67 3.93
C ASP A 171 -15.25 20.95 3.24
N SER A 172 -16.06 22.01 3.26
CA SER A 172 -15.76 23.26 2.55
C SER A 172 -14.58 24.03 3.14
N ALA A 173 -14.37 23.95 4.46
CA ALA A 173 -13.26 24.62 5.12
C ALA A 173 -11.92 23.92 4.79
N LEU A 174 -11.90 22.59 4.87
CA LEU A 174 -10.72 21.80 4.49
C LEU A 174 -10.42 21.92 2.99
N ARG A 175 -11.46 21.90 2.14
CA ARG A 175 -11.29 22.10 0.69
C ARG A 175 -10.67 23.46 0.36
N THR A 176 -11.13 24.53 1.01
CA THR A 176 -10.57 25.87 0.81
C THR A 176 -9.09 25.92 1.17
N ARG A 177 -8.70 25.34 2.31
CA ARG A 177 -7.28 25.22 2.71
C ARG A 177 -6.47 24.40 1.71
N ALA A 178 -6.98 23.25 1.30
CA ALA A 178 -6.32 22.38 0.35
C ALA A 178 -6.06 23.09 -0.99
N VAL A 179 -7.09 23.73 -1.56
CA VAL A 179 -7.00 24.47 -2.83
C VAL A 179 -6.00 25.62 -2.75
N LYS A 180 -5.86 26.30 -1.61
CA LYS A 180 -4.83 27.33 -1.42
C LYS A 180 -3.41 26.76 -1.59
N GLN A 181 -3.19 25.51 -1.19
CA GLN A 181 -1.89 24.84 -1.32
C GLN A 181 -1.69 24.23 -2.71
N VAL A 182 -2.64 23.42 -3.18
CA VAL A 182 -2.47 22.60 -4.40
C VAL A 182 -2.98 23.26 -5.69
N GLY A 183 -3.50 24.49 -5.58
CA GLY A 183 -4.19 25.19 -6.65
C GLY A 183 -5.62 24.68 -6.89
N PRO A 184 -6.47 25.48 -7.54
CA PRO A 184 -7.84 25.08 -7.86
C PRO A 184 -7.86 23.91 -8.84
N LEU A 185 -9.04 23.30 -8.99
CA LEU A 185 -9.26 22.47 -10.18
C LEU A 185 -9.00 23.34 -11.40
N PRO A 186 -8.35 22.80 -12.44
CA PRO A 186 -8.33 23.46 -13.73
C PRO A 186 -9.78 23.83 -14.07
N PRO A 187 -10.04 25.07 -14.53
CA PRO A 187 -11.38 25.42 -14.98
C PRO A 187 -11.82 24.37 -15.99
N PRO A 188 -13.13 24.09 -16.10
CA PRO A 188 -13.67 23.28 -17.18
C PRO A 188 -13.55 24.03 -18.52
N THR A 189 -12.36 24.46 -18.90
CA THR A 189 -12.02 24.87 -20.26
C THR A 189 -11.90 23.62 -21.13
N GLU A 190 -12.11 23.79 -22.44
CA GLU A 190 -12.04 22.75 -23.47
C GLU A 190 -11.12 21.60 -23.06
N LYS A 191 -11.70 20.39 -22.94
CA LYS A 191 -10.90 19.18 -22.82
C LYS A 191 -9.95 19.17 -24.01
N VAL A 192 -8.68 19.50 -23.80
CA VAL A 192 -7.66 19.31 -24.83
C VAL A 192 -7.75 17.84 -25.23
N PRO A 193 -8.10 17.51 -26.48
CA PRO A 193 -8.24 16.13 -26.88
C PRO A 193 -6.94 15.38 -26.58
N ARG A 194 -7.03 14.17 -26.03
CA ARG A 194 -5.85 13.33 -25.75
C ARG A 194 -4.94 13.21 -26.98
N ALA A 195 -5.53 13.18 -28.17
CA ALA A 195 -4.83 13.24 -29.45
C ALA A 195 -3.90 14.46 -29.59
N LYS A 196 -4.37 15.68 -29.28
CA LYS A 196 -3.54 16.90 -29.32
C LYS A 196 -2.40 16.85 -28.30
N VAL A 197 -2.65 16.26 -27.13
CA VAL A 197 -1.59 16.06 -26.13
C VAL A 197 -0.54 15.07 -26.66
N ILE A 198 -0.96 13.93 -27.21
CA ILE A 198 -0.04 12.95 -27.82
C ILE A 198 0.80 13.61 -28.91
N GLU A 199 0.17 14.35 -29.84
CA GLU A 199 0.85 15.09 -30.91
C GLU A 199 1.90 16.05 -30.36
N SER A 200 1.58 16.78 -29.28
CA SER A 200 2.53 17.71 -28.65
C SER A 200 3.76 17.03 -28.04
N TYR A 201 3.66 15.76 -27.66
CA TYR A 201 4.78 14.99 -27.10
C TYR A 201 5.53 14.13 -28.13
N LEU A 202 5.00 13.90 -29.34
CA LEU A 202 5.70 13.13 -30.38
C LEU A 202 7.15 13.60 -30.65
N PRO A 203 7.47 14.92 -30.65
CA PRO A 203 8.86 15.37 -30.84
C PRO A 203 9.83 14.85 -29.77
N SER A 204 9.34 14.52 -28.56
CA SER A 204 10.19 13.99 -27.48
C SER A 204 10.77 12.61 -27.78
N LEU A 205 10.20 11.86 -28.72
CA LEU A 205 10.71 10.56 -29.14
C LEU A 205 12.06 10.64 -29.87
N LYS A 206 12.44 11.85 -30.32
CA LYS A 206 13.76 12.12 -30.93
C LYS A 206 14.85 12.34 -29.88
N LEU A 207 14.48 12.51 -28.60
CA LEU A 207 15.43 12.71 -27.52
C LEU A 207 16.01 11.37 -27.08
N GLU A 208 17.29 11.38 -26.72
CA GLU A 208 17.91 10.21 -26.11
C GLU A 208 17.41 10.04 -24.66
N GLY A 209 16.80 8.89 -24.37
CA GLY A 209 16.28 8.58 -23.05
C GLY A 209 17.38 8.20 -22.06
N VAL A 210 17.30 8.72 -20.84
CA VAL A 210 18.20 8.34 -19.73
C VAL A 210 17.55 7.24 -18.89
N ALA A 211 17.97 5.99 -19.07
CA ALA A 211 17.36 4.81 -18.44
C ALA A 211 17.30 4.89 -16.91
N SER A 212 18.33 5.45 -16.25
CA SER A 212 18.36 5.62 -14.80
C SER A 212 17.28 6.57 -14.30
N ARG A 213 17.01 7.68 -15.01
CA ARG A 213 15.89 8.59 -14.71
C ARG A 213 14.54 7.94 -14.97
N GLY A 214 14.43 7.18 -16.06
CA GLY A 214 13.23 6.41 -16.39
C GLY A 214 12.86 5.41 -15.29
N ARG A 215 13.84 4.70 -14.71
CA ARG A 215 13.62 3.76 -13.61
C ARG A 215 13.05 4.43 -12.36
N VAL A 216 13.49 5.65 -12.03
CA VAL A 216 12.93 6.43 -10.90
C VAL A 216 11.46 6.76 -11.14
N THR A 217 11.12 7.27 -12.33
CA THR A 217 9.72 7.56 -12.68
C THR A 217 8.87 6.30 -12.68
N TYR A 218 9.39 5.19 -13.23
CA TYR A 218 8.71 3.89 -13.23
C TYR A 218 8.41 3.42 -11.80
N ALA A 219 9.40 3.44 -10.91
CA ALA A 219 9.21 3.06 -9.51
C ALA A 219 8.16 3.94 -8.80
N GLN A 220 8.12 5.23 -9.12
CA GLN A 220 7.21 6.20 -8.52
C GLN A 220 5.77 6.13 -9.03
N ARG A 221 5.56 5.79 -10.32
CA ARG A 221 4.27 5.99 -11.01
C ARG A 221 3.67 4.73 -11.59
N CYS A 222 4.48 3.73 -11.92
CA CYS A 222 4.06 2.58 -12.71
C CYS A 222 4.18 1.28 -11.92
N ALA A 223 5.23 1.15 -11.10
CA ALA A 223 5.58 -0.10 -10.41
C ALA A 223 4.52 -0.57 -9.42
N SER A 224 3.64 0.32 -8.92
CA SER A 224 2.53 -0.06 -8.06
C SER A 224 1.53 -1.01 -8.74
N CYS A 225 1.41 -0.90 -10.07
CA CYS A 225 0.43 -1.67 -10.84
C CYS A 225 1.09 -2.61 -11.84
N HIS A 226 2.20 -2.21 -12.45
CA HIS A 226 2.82 -2.92 -13.56
C HIS A 226 4.19 -3.48 -13.19
N ARG A 227 4.53 -4.65 -13.74
CA ARG A 227 5.85 -5.27 -13.60
C ARG A 227 6.72 -4.98 -14.82
N ALA A 228 8.00 -4.73 -14.59
CA ALA A 228 9.04 -4.61 -15.60
C ALA A 228 10.30 -5.34 -15.12
N GLY A 229 10.67 -6.43 -15.80
CA GLY A 229 11.74 -7.32 -15.35
C GLY A 229 11.37 -7.97 -14.01
N LYS A 230 12.14 -7.67 -12.95
CA LYS A 230 11.92 -8.19 -11.59
C LYS A 230 11.24 -7.18 -10.66
N GLU A 231 10.94 -5.98 -11.13
CA GLU A 231 10.38 -4.89 -10.32
C GLU A 231 8.91 -4.66 -10.61
N GLY A 232 8.13 -4.28 -9.59
CA GLY A 232 6.70 -3.96 -9.70
C GLY A 232 5.76 -5.14 -9.46
N PHE A 233 4.47 -4.94 -9.76
CA PHE A 233 3.39 -5.90 -9.49
C PHE A 233 2.62 -6.29 -10.76
N LEU A 234 1.88 -7.39 -10.71
CA LEU A 234 1.01 -7.86 -11.79
C LEU A 234 -0.47 -7.51 -11.52
N LEU A 235 -0.74 -6.24 -11.18
CA LEU A 235 -2.12 -5.76 -11.09
C LEU A 235 -2.62 -5.28 -12.46
N GLY A 236 -1.74 -4.63 -13.23
CA GLY A 236 -1.91 -4.34 -14.65
C GLY A 236 -1.04 -5.26 -15.52
N PRO A 237 -1.11 -5.12 -16.86
CA PRO A 237 -0.31 -5.89 -17.79
C PRO A 237 1.19 -5.84 -17.49
N ASP A 238 1.88 -6.97 -17.68
CA ASP A 238 3.33 -7.02 -17.62
C ASP A 238 3.94 -6.18 -18.76
N LEU A 239 4.87 -5.27 -18.45
CA LEU A 239 5.47 -4.36 -19.43
C LEU A 239 6.56 -5.01 -20.28
N VAL A 240 6.89 -6.29 -20.06
CA VAL A 240 7.81 -7.04 -20.93
C VAL A 240 7.38 -6.95 -22.40
N THR A 241 6.07 -7.03 -22.68
CA THR A 241 5.53 -6.93 -24.05
C THR A 241 5.54 -5.50 -24.60
N MET A 242 5.57 -4.48 -23.74
CA MET A 242 5.62 -3.07 -24.17
C MET A 242 6.93 -2.72 -24.86
N LYS A 243 8.03 -3.45 -24.58
CA LYS A 243 9.29 -3.27 -25.31
C LYS A 243 9.13 -3.52 -26.81
N ALA A 244 8.29 -4.48 -27.19
CA ALA A 244 8.04 -4.81 -28.59
C ALA A 244 7.05 -3.85 -29.29
N ALA A 245 6.26 -3.09 -28.51
CA ALA A 245 5.24 -2.18 -29.03
C ALA A 245 5.81 -0.88 -29.64
N GLY A 246 7.04 -0.51 -29.30
CA GLY A 246 7.70 0.71 -29.78
C GLY A 246 7.37 1.98 -28.97
N PRO A 247 8.20 3.03 -29.11
CA PRO A 247 8.11 4.25 -28.30
C PRO A 247 6.84 5.07 -28.56
N GLU A 248 6.30 5.07 -29.79
CA GLU A 248 5.05 5.75 -30.14
C GLU A 248 3.83 5.15 -29.43
N LYS A 249 3.72 3.82 -29.41
CA LYS A 249 2.64 3.11 -28.71
C LYS A 249 2.78 3.32 -27.20
N LEU A 250 4.01 3.28 -26.67
CA LEU A 250 4.25 3.58 -25.25
C LEU A 250 3.83 5.01 -24.89
N LEU A 251 4.23 6.02 -25.66
CA LEU A 251 3.83 7.41 -25.43
C LEU A 251 2.30 7.57 -25.46
N THR A 252 1.66 6.97 -26.46
CA THR A 252 0.20 6.98 -26.59
C THR A 252 -0.47 6.41 -25.35
N ASN A 253 -0.02 5.24 -24.89
CA ASN A 253 -0.59 4.57 -23.71
C ASN A 253 -0.25 5.27 -22.39
N LEU A 254 0.85 6.02 -22.32
CA LEU A 254 1.18 6.86 -21.16
C LEU A 254 0.26 8.08 -21.04
N VAL A 255 -0.06 8.72 -22.18
CA VAL A 255 -0.91 9.92 -22.21
C VAL A 255 -2.40 9.55 -22.16
N ASP A 256 -2.78 8.46 -22.82
CA ASP A 256 -4.16 7.98 -22.93
C ASP A 256 -4.30 6.49 -22.56
N PRO A 257 -4.07 6.12 -21.28
CA PRO A 257 -4.09 4.72 -20.84
C PRO A 257 -5.46 4.06 -20.98
N SER A 258 -6.53 4.84 -21.10
CA SER A 258 -7.90 4.33 -21.29
C SER A 258 -8.25 4.03 -22.75
N ARG A 259 -7.37 4.38 -23.71
CA ARG A 259 -7.59 4.19 -25.15
C ARG A 259 -7.67 2.72 -25.54
N GLU A 260 -6.86 1.88 -24.90
CA GLU A 260 -6.76 0.44 -25.15
C GLU A 260 -6.58 -0.24 -23.79
N VAL A 261 -7.66 -0.83 -23.26
CA VAL A 261 -7.62 -1.63 -22.03
C VAL A 261 -7.82 -3.08 -22.42
N ALA A 262 -6.81 -3.92 -22.16
CA ALA A 262 -6.92 -5.35 -22.38
C ALA A 262 -8.06 -5.94 -21.53
N ALA A 263 -8.82 -6.88 -22.10
CA ALA A 263 -10.03 -7.42 -21.49
C ALA A 263 -9.82 -7.92 -20.05
N ASP A 264 -8.66 -8.53 -19.79
CA ASP A 264 -8.30 -9.09 -18.48
C ASP A 264 -8.03 -8.03 -17.40
N PHE A 265 -7.99 -6.74 -17.76
CA PHE A 265 -7.64 -5.63 -16.88
C PHE A 265 -8.70 -4.54 -16.81
N VAL A 266 -9.93 -4.84 -17.24
CA VAL A 266 -11.08 -3.94 -17.08
C VAL A 266 -11.42 -3.79 -15.60
N ALA A 267 -11.47 -2.54 -15.12
CA ALA A 267 -11.83 -2.25 -13.74
C ALA A 267 -13.35 -2.29 -13.55
N TYR A 268 -13.80 -3.00 -12.52
CA TYR A 268 -15.20 -3.05 -12.09
C TYR A 268 -15.35 -2.34 -10.74
N GLU A 269 -16.36 -1.48 -10.63
CA GLU A 269 -16.75 -0.90 -9.35
C GLU A 269 -17.86 -1.77 -8.73
N ALA A 270 -17.55 -2.45 -7.63
CA ALA A 270 -18.55 -3.18 -6.85
C ALA A 270 -19.17 -2.24 -5.80
N ARG A 271 -20.49 -2.03 -5.88
CA ARG A 271 -21.24 -1.21 -4.91
C ARG A 271 -22.14 -2.11 -4.06
N THR A 272 -22.02 -2.00 -2.73
CA THR A 272 -22.92 -2.67 -1.79
C THR A 272 -23.98 -1.70 -1.26
N ALA A 273 -25.16 -2.22 -0.91
CA ALA A 273 -26.30 -1.41 -0.43
C ALA A 273 -26.05 -0.65 0.90
N LYS A 274 -24.95 -0.97 1.59
CA LYS A 274 -24.39 -0.19 2.70
C LYS A 274 -23.02 0.31 2.25
N GLU A 275 -22.79 1.60 2.46
CA GLU A 275 -21.69 2.38 1.88
C GLU A 275 -20.29 1.74 1.99
N THR A 276 -19.60 1.81 0.85
CA THR A 276 -18.15 1.92 0.63
C THR A 276 -17.24 0.82 1.22
N LEU A 277 -16.97 -0.20 0.39
CA LEU A 277 -15.70 -0.92 0.49
C LEU A 277 -14.57 -0.01 0.00
N LEU A 278 -13.53 0.06 0.83
CA LEU A 278 -12.32 0.88 0.71
C LEU A 278 -11.52 0.63 -0.57
#